data_AF-A0A6D1A702-F1
#
_entry.id   AF-A0A6D1A702-F1
#
_cell.length_a   1.000
_cell.length_b   1.000
_cell.length_c   1.000
_cell.angle_alpha   90.00
_cell.angle_beta   90.00
_cell.angle_gamma   90.00
#
_symmetry.space_group_name_H-M   'P 1'
#
loop_
_entity.id
_entity.type
_entity.pdbx_description
1 polymer ?
#
loop_
_entity_poly.entity_id
_entity_poly.type
_entity_poly.pdbx_seq_one_letter_code
_entity_poly.pdbx_strand_id
1 'polypeptide(L)'
;LKRGTSIYLLNEVVPMLPFKLSNGICSLNPNEERLTISCITKINKLGQSIETKIVPSVIKSKYRLTYERVNEFINESKDFEDKE
;
A
#
# COMPACT_ATOMS: atom_id res chain seq x y z
N LEU A 1 12.89 -21.39 -5.72
CA LEU A 1 11.81 -20.80 -4.92
C LEU A 1 11.68 -21.59 -3.60
N LYS A 2 12.43 -21.25 -2.54
CA LYS A 2 12.46 -22.07 -1.30
C LYS A 2 11.43 -21.67 -0.23
N ARG A 3 11.04 -20.38 -0.13
CA ARG A 3 10.15 -19.88 0.95
C ARG A 3 8.67 -19.75 0.56
N GLY A 4 8.33 -19.51 -0.71
CA GLY A 4 6.94 -19.42 -1.20
C GLY A 4 6.18 -18.17 -0.75
N THR A 5 6.12 -17.90 0.56
CA THR A 5 5.45 -16.77 1.21
C THR A 5 6.23 -16.29 2.45
N SER A 6 5.88 -15.11 2.97
CA SER A 6 6.33 -14.65 4.29
C SER A 6 5.50 -15.33 5.37
N ILE A 7 6.13 -15.68 6.50
CA ILE A 7 5.46 -16.32 7.63
C ILE A 7 5.38 -15.30 8.77
N TYR A 8 4.17 -15.02 9.25
CA TYR A 8 3.91 -14.12 10.36
C TYR A 8 3.65 -14.95 11.61
N LEU A 9 4.61 -14.94 12.55
CA LEU A 9 4.48 -15.52 13.88
C LEU A 9 3.98 -14.45 14.86
N LEU A 10 3.72 -14.83 16.11
CA LEU A 10 3.21 -13.92 17.15
C LEU A 10 4.03 -12.61 17.26
N ASN A 11 5.36 -12.72 17.35
CA ASN A 11 6.24 -11.56 17.58
C ASN A 11 7.28 -11.36 16.47
N GLU A 12 7.28 -12.20 15.44
CA GLU A 12 8.33 -12.22 14.44
C GLU A 12 7.77 -12.47 13.04
N VAL A 13 8.47 -11.98 12.04
CA VAL A 13 8.19 -12.25 10.63
C VAL A 13 9.39 -12.94 10.02
N VAL A 14 9.18 -14.10 9.42
CA VAL A 14 10.17 -14.76 8.55
C VAL A 14 9.89 -14.28 7.12
N PRO A 15 10.68 -13.33 6.58
CA PRO A 15 10.31 -12.69 5.32
C PRO A 15 10.63 -13.61 4.13
N MET A 16 9.79 -13.55 3.10
CA MET A 16 10.04 -14.23 1.84
C MET A 16 11.27 -13.65 1.12
N LEU A 17 11.40 -12.32 1.17
CA LEU A 17 12.47 -11.55 0.53
C LEU A 17 13.43 -10.98 1.58
N PRO A 18 14.67 -10.62 1.21
CA PRO A 18 15.56 -9.86 2.09
C PRO A 18 14.90 -8.55 2.54
N PHE A 19 15.12 -8.16 3.81
CA PHE A 19 14.54 -6.93 4.39
C PHE A 19 14.81 -5.67 3.58
N LYS A 20 16.00 -5.56 2.96
CA LYS A 20 16.35 -4.42 2.09
C LYS A 20 15.40 -4.27 0.89
N LEU A 21 14.86 -5.38 0.38
CA LEU A 21 13.87 -5.36 -0.70
C LEU A 21 12.47 -5.17 -0.13
N SER A 22 12.03 -6.00 0.82
CA SER A 22 10.64 -5.97 1.32
C SER A 22 10.28 -4.68 2.04
N ASN A 23 11.17 -4.14 2.86
CA ASN A 23 10.90 -2.95 3.69
C ASN A 23 11.51 -1.67 3.08
N GLY A 24 12.42 -1.83 2.13
CA GLY A 24 13.05 -0.73 1.40
C GLY A 24 12.44 -0.54 0.02
N ILE A 25 13.14 -1.07 -0.99
CA ILE A 25 12.91 -0.72 -2.40
C ILE A 25 11.51 -1.11 -2.89
N CYS A 26 10.98 -2.25 -2.44
CA CYS A 26 9.64 -2.71 -2.84
C CYS A 26 8.53 -2.18 -1.94
N SER A 27 8.85 -1.56 -0.79
CA SER A 27 7.87 -0.94 0.09
C SER A 27 7.46 0.41 -0.46
N LEU A 28 6.16 0.70 -0.47
CA LEU A 28 5.60 1.97 -0.93
C LEU A 28 5.70 3.05 0.16
N ASN A 29 6.93 3.33 0.61
CA ASN A 29 7.20 4.32 1.64
C ASN A 29 6.72 5.71 1.19
N PRO A 30 6.19 6.53 2.12
CA PRO A 30 5.72 7.87 1.78
C PRO A 30 6.88 8.76 1.35
N ASN A 31 6.58 9.75 0.51
CA ASN A 31 7.50 10.78 0.04
C ASN A 31 8.71 10.30 -0.76
N GLU A 32 8.67 9.06 -1.25
CA GLU A 32 9.70 8.50 -2.13
C GLU A 32 9.09 8.00 -3.45
N GLU A 33 9.82 8.12 -4.55
CA GLU A 33 9.41 7.52 -5.83
C GLU A 33 9.57 6.01 -5.80
N ARG A 34 8.59 5.30 -6.35
CA ARG A 34 8.52 3.84 -6.38
C ARG A 34 8.03 3.32 -7.72
N LEU A 35 8.74 2.32 -8.23
CA LEU A 35 8.33 1.56 -9.40
C LEU A 35 7.21 0.59 -9.01
N THR A 36 6.13 0.62 -9.77
CA THR A 36 4.96 -0.23 -9.51
C THR A 36 4.42 -0.83 -10.80
N ILE A 37 3.66 -1.93 -10.64
CA ILE A 37 2.68 -2.34 -11.65
C ILE A 37 1.33 -1.88 -11.12
N SER A 38 0.70 -0.92 -11.80
CA SER A 38 -0.59 -0.38 -11.41
C SER A 38 -1.74 -1.05 -12.16
N CYS A 39 -2.81 -1.33 -11.43
CA CYS A 39 -4.12 -1.68 -11.99
C CYS A 39 -5.03 -0.45 -11.84
N ILE A 40 -5.39 0.17 -12.96
CA ILE A 40 -6.24 1.37 -12.99
C ILE A 40 -7.61 0.95 -13.53
N THR A 41 -8.63 1.05 -12.68
CA THR A 41 -9.98 0.56 -12.98
C THR A 41 -11.02 1.67 -12.88
N LYS A 42 -11.86 1.80 -13.90
CA LYS A 42 -13.06 2.66 -13.90
C LYS A 42 -14.25 1.88 -13.34
N ILE A 43 -14.85 2.36 -12.26
CA ILE A 43 -15.98 1.71 -11.58
C ILE A 43 -17.24 2.57 -11.73
N ASN A 44 -18.38 1.96 -12.04
CA ASN A 44 -19.68 2.66 -12.13
C ASN A 44 -20.32 2.86 -10.74
N LYS A 45 -21.44 3.60 -10.68
CA LYS A 45 -22.17 3.87 -9.42
C LYS A 45 -22.72 2.61 -8.73
N LEU A 46 -22.82 1.49 -9.45
CA LEU A 46 -23.27 0.20 -8.93
C LEU A 46 -22.09 -0.66 -8.44
N GLY A 47 -20.85 -0.15 -8.48
CA GLY A 47 -19.66 -0.88 -8.06
C GLY A 47 -19.09 -1.83 -9.11
N GLN A 48 -19.55 -1.77 -10.37
CA GLN A 48 -19.08 -2.65 -11.44
C GLN A 48 -17.87 -2.06 -12.16
N SER A 49 -16.86 -2.89 -12.45
CA SER A 49 -15.71 -2.53 -13.28
C SER A 49 -16.14 -2.38 -14.73
N ILE A 50 -15.95 -1.19 -15.30
CA ILE A 50 -16.26 -0.87 -16.71
C ILE A 50 -15.03 -1.13 -17.57
N GLU A 51 -13.86 -0.74 -17.09
CA GLU A 51 -12.60 -0.76 -17.82
C GLU A 51 -11.45 -0.93 -16.83
N THR A 52 -10.46 -1.74 -17.18
CA THR A 52 -9.26 -1.97 -16.36
C THR A 52 -8.02 -1.98 -17.24
N LYS A 53 -6.97 -1.29 -16.80
CA LYS A 53 -5.66 -1.25 -17.46
C LYS A 53 -4.56 -1.62 -16.46
N ILE A 54 -3.69 -2.54 -16.85
CA ILE A 54 -2.50 -2.94 -16.07
C ILE A 54 -1.26 -2.41 -16.78
N VAL A 55 -0.47 -1.57 -16.11
CA VAL A 55 0.75 -0.99 -16.69
C VAL A 55 1.87 -0.81 -15.67
N PRO A 56 3.14 -0.87 -16.10
CA PRO A 56 4.25 -0.31 -15.33
C PRO A 56 4.05 1.19 -15.11
N SER A 57 4.42 1.67 -13.93
CA SER A 57 4.21 3.05 -13.50
C SER A 57 5.22 3.47 -12.44
N VAL A 58 5.28 4.79 -12.17
CA VAL A 58 6.00 5.37 -11.04
C VAL A 58 4.99 6.11 -10.17
N ILE A 59 5.04 5.89 -8.86
CA ILE A 59 4.20 6.58 -7.88
C ILE A 59 5.06 7.20 -6.78
N LYS A 60 4.50 8.19 -6.08
CA LYS A 60 5.03 8.75 -4.83
C LYS A 60 3.89 8.83 -3.82
N SER A 61 3.88 7.90 -2.86
CA SER A 61 2.84 7.89 -1.82
C SER A 61 2.95 9.16 -0.98
N LYS A 62 1.85 9.88 -0.77
CA LYS A 62 1.87 11.11 0.06
C LYS A 62 1.91 10.80 1.55
N TYR A 63 1.21 9.74 1.96
CA TYR A 63 0.97 9.44 3.37
C TYR A 63 1.08 7.95 3.68
N ARG A 64 1.52 7.64 4.90
CA ARG A 64 1.42 6.30 5.49
C ARG A 64 0.35 6.34 6.58
N LEU A 65 -0.78 5.72 6.31
CA LEU A 65 -1.93 5.70 7.21
C LEU A 65 -2.09 4.33 7.87
N THR A 66 -2.73 4.31 9.04
CA THR A 66 -3.21 3.11 9.73
C THR A 66 -4.73 3.02 9.60
N TYR A 67 -5.31 1.83 9.80
CA TYR A 67 -6.76 1.67 9.76
C TYR A 67 -7.48 2.55 10.79
N GLU A 68 -6.92 2.71 11.98
CA GLU A 68 -7.45 3.59 13.03
C GLU A 68 -7.56 5.04 12.53
N ARG A 69 -6.46 5.60 11.99
CA ARG A 69 -6.46 6.97 11.45
C ARG A 69 -7.47 7.18 10.33
N VAL A 70 -7.66 6.17 9.46
CA VAL A 70 -8.66 6.25 8.39
C VAL A 70 -10.08 6.20 8.94
N ASN A 71 -10.34 5.35 9.93
CA ASN A 71 -11.65 5.26 10.57
C ASN A 71 -12.01 6.55 11.33
N GLU A 72 -11.05 7.13 12.04
CA GLU A 72 -11.20 8.44 12.70
C GLU A 72 -11.55 9.54 11.69
N PHE A 73 -10.82 9.60 10.56
CA PHE A 73 -11.09 10.56 9.50
C PHE A 73 -12.52 10.42 8.94
N ILE A 74 -12.97 9.19 8.68
CA ILE A 74 -14.30 8.92 8.11
C ILE A 74 -15.43 9.20 9.12
N ASN A 75 -15.24 8.85 10.40
CA ASN A 75 -16.31 8.91 11.40
C ASN A 75 -16.38 10.26 12.13
N GLU A 76 -15.23 10.88 12.42
CA GLU A 76 -15.15 12.04 13.31
C GLU A 76 -14.90 13.36 12.58
N SER A 77 -14.77 13.35 11.24
CA SER A 77 -14.43 14.53 10.43
C SER A 77 -13.15 15.25 10.93
N LYS A 78 -12.23 14.51 11.55
CA LYS A 78 -10.93 15.03 11.94
C LYS A 78 -10.02 15.04 10.73
N ASP A 79 -9.47 16.19 10.39
CA ASP A 79 -8.45 16.29 9.36
C ASP A 79 -7.20 15.46 9.75
N PHE A 80 -6.51 14.93 8.73
CA PHE A 80 -5.22 14.30 8.96
C PHE A 80 -4.21 15.39 9.38
N GLU A 81 -4.01 15.56 10.69
CA GLU A 81 -2.89 16.35 11.18
C GLU A 81 -1.58 15.60 10.88
N ASP A 82 -0.79 16.17 9.98
CA ASP A 82 0.60 15.77 9.77
C ASP A 82 1.41 16.25 10.98
N LYS A 83 1.58 15.37 11.98
CA LYS A 83 2.70 15.53 12.90
C LYS A 83 3.95 15.16 12.11
N GLU A 84 4.75 16.17 11.78
CA GLU A 84 6.12 16.01 11.26
C GLU A 84 6.92 14.97 12.05
#